data_AF-A0A423LRQ7-F1
#
_entry.id   AF-A0A423LRQ7-F1
#
_cell.length_a   1.000
_cell.length_b   1.000
_cell.length_c   1.000
_cell.angle_alpha   90.00
_cell.angle_beta   90.00
_cell.angle_gamma   90.00
#
_symmetry.space_group_name_H-M   'P 1'
#
loop_
_entity.id
_entity.type
_entity.pdbx_description
1 polymer ?
#
loop_
_entity_poly.entity_id
_entity_poly.type
_entity_poly.pdbx_seq_one_letter_code
_entity_poly.pdbx_strand_id
1 'polypeptide(L)'
;MSLIQEKFTSLFSNYEVSTAPRPDGGILLTLRSSDGKVFKRALSYQQLHAGDQLSWAISAIRRDLAEQASELPQIAMLQSQQRFALPTYHSL
;
A
#
# COMPACT_ATOMS: atom_id res chain seq x y z
N MET A 1 11.11 6.49 20.11
CA MET A 1 10.41 6.03 18.90
C MET A 1 10.97 6.80 17.71
N SER A 2 11.08 6.21 16.52
CA SER A 2 11.54 6.96 15.32
C SER A 2 10.35 7.70 14.67
N LEU A 3 10.57 8.89 14.11
CA LEU A 3 9.53 9.69 13.42
C LEU A 3 8.79 8.87 12.34
N ILE A 4 9.53 8.01 11.62
CA ILE A 4 8.94 7.15 10.60
C ILE A 4 8.02 6.07 11.21
N GLN A 5 8.40 5.54 12.36
CA GLN A 5 7.59 4.57 13.08
C GLN A 5 6.32 5.23 13.60
N GLU A 6 6.40 6.42 14.21
CA GLU A 6 5.23 7.17 14.67
C GLU A 6 4.26 7.50 13.53
N LYS A 7 4.79 7.90 12.37
CA LYS A 7 3.99 8.13 11.17
C LYS A 7 3.24 6.88 10.74
N PHE A 8 3.91 5.73 10.68
CA PHE A 8 3.26 4.48 10.30
C PHE A 8 2.27 3.98 11.37
N THR A 9 2.58 4.16 12.66
CA THR A 9 1.64 3.88 13.77
C THR A 9 0.37 4.71 13.64
N SER A 10 0.47 5.99 13.27
CA SER A 10 -0.69 6.84 13.05
C SER A 10 -1.52 6.40 11.83
N LEU A 11 -0.87 6.00 10.73
CA LEU A 11 -1.54 5.59 9.49
C LEU A 11 -2.21 4.21 9.57
N PHE A 12 -1.67 3.31 10.40
CA PHE A 12 -2.09 1.93 10.57
C PHE A 12 -2.47 1.63 12.03
N SER A 13 -3.31 2.48 12.63
CA SER A 13 -3.66 2.44 14.06
C SER A 13 -4.22 1.11 14.58
N ASN A 14 -4.76 0.27 13.70
CA ASN A 14 -5.31 -1.05 14.05
C ASN A 14 -4.23 -2.15 14.16
N TYR A 15 -2.96 -1.80 13.89
CA TYR A 15 -1.84 -2.72 13.89
C TYR A 15 -0.79 -2.27 14.90
N GLU A 16 -0.14 -3.23 15.54
CA GLU A 16 1.12 -2.99 16.23
C GLU A 16 2.23 -2.78 15.19
N VAL A 17 2.87 -1.61 15.21
CA VAL A 17 3.84 -1.18 14.20
C VAL A 17 5.26 -1.23 14.75
N SER A 18 6.14 -1.95 14.05
CA SER A 18 7.58 -1.93 14.30
C SER A 18 8.38 -1.73 13.01
N THR A 19 9.53 -1.08 13.15
CA THR A 19 10.43 -0.78 12.03
C THR A 19 11.85 -1.23 12.39
N ALA A 20 12.50 -1.95 11.48
CA ALA A 20 13.92 -2.28 11.60
C ALA A 20 14.72 -1.59 10.48
N PRO A 21 15.87 -0.96 10.75
CA PRO A 21 16.71 -0.36 9.72
C PRO A 21 17.31 -1.44 8.82
N ARG A 22 17.57 -1.10 7.55
CA ARG A 22 18.26 -1.94 6.59
C ARG A 22 19.61 -1.30 6.17
N PRO A 23 20.61 -2.09 5.74
CA PRO A 23 21.91 -1.57 5.34
C PRO A 23 21.89 -0.61 4.15
N ASP A 24 20.85 -0.67 3.32
CA ASP A 24 20.62 0.20 2.16
C ASP A 24 19.96 1.55 2.51
N GLY A 25 19.83 1.87 3.80
CA GLY A 25 19.14 3.06 4.28
C GLY A 25 17.61 2.95 4.22
N GLY A 26 17.07 1.80 3.80
CA GLY A 26 15.66 1.49 3.88
C GLY A 26 15.23 1.01 5.27
N ILE A 27 13.97 0.60 5.38
CA ILE A 27 13.43 -0.05 6.57
C ILE A 27 12.68 -1.33 6.22
N LEU A 28 12.63 -2.26 7.17
CA LEU A 28 11.65 -3.33 7.20
C LEU A 28 10.51 -2.92 8.13
N LEU A 29 9.34 -2.63 7.54
CA LEU A 29 8.10 -2.38 8.26
C LEU A 29 7.45 -3.71 8.61
N THR A 30 7.08 -3.88 9.88
CA THR A 30 6.28 -5.01 10.35
C THR A 30 5.00 -4.48 10.99
N LEU A 31 3.86 -4.97 10.50
CA LEU A 31 2.52 -4.67 11.00
C LEU A 31 1.96 -5.97 11.58
N ARG A 32 1.54 -5.95 12.84
CA ARG A 32 0.90 -7.09 13.49
C ARG A 32 -0.54 -6.75 13.85
N SER A 33 -1.47 -7.55 13.34
CA SER A 33 -2.89 -7.43 13.61
C SER A 33 -3.25 -8.05 14.98
N SER A 34 -4.39 -7.65 15.55
CA SER A 34 -4.90 -8.18 16.81
C SER A 34 -5.23 -9.68 16.75
N ASP A 35 -5.56 -10.20 15.57
CA ASP A 35 -5.74 -11.64 15.31
C ASP A 35 -4.42 -12.42 15.22
N GLY A 36 -3.28 -11.74 15.40
CA GLY A 36 -1.95 -12.32 15.38
C GLY A 36 -1.33 -12.44 13.98
N LYS A 37 -2.02 -12.02 12.91
CA LYS A 37 -1.42 -11.98 11.56
C LYS A 37 -0.31 -10.95 11.49
N VAL A 38 0.79 -11.32 10.84
CA VAL A 38 1.97 -10.46 10.68
C VAL A 38 2.21 -10.18 9.20
N PHE A 39 2.19 -8.90 8.84
CA PHE A 39 2.54 -8.39 7.52
C PHE A 39 3.91 -7.72 7.59
N LYS A 40 4.78 -8.03 6.62
CA LYS A 40 6.12 -7.44 6.52
C LYS A 40 6.33 -6.82 5.16
N ARG A 41 6.83 -5.59 5.12
CA ARG A 41 7.15 -4.87 3.89
C ARG A 41 8.51 -4.20 3.98
N ALA A 42 9.33 -4.48 2.98
CA ALA A 42 10.57 -3.77 2.73
C ALA A 42 10.28 -2.41 2.06
N LEU A 43 10.76 -1.32 2.65
CA LEU A 43 10.72 0.03 2.08
C LEU A 43 12.15 0.49 1.81
N SER A 44 12.41 0.97 0.59
CA SER A 44 13.69 1.54 0.20
C SER A 44 13.86 2.95 0.73
N TYR A 45 15.12 3.43 0.79
CA TYR A 45 15.42 4.83 1.12
C TYR A 45 14.63 5.81 0.24
N GLN A 46 14.58 5.59 -1.08
CA GLN A 46 13.84 6.45 -2.01
C GLN A 46 12.34 6.55 -1.66
N GLN A 47 11.72 5.43 -1.29
CA GLN A 47 10.32 5.40 -0.87
C GLN A 47 10.06 6.11 0.46
N LEU A 48 11.07 6.22 1.33
CA LEU A 48 10.95 6.91 2.61
C LEU A 48 11.18 8.42 2.49
N HIS A 49 12.01 8.85 1.54
CA HIS A 49 12.50 10.23 1.43
C HIS A 49 11.89 11.02 0.26
N ALA A 50 11.20 10.39 -0.69
CA ALA A 50 10.44 11.08 -1.74
C ALA A 50 8.93 11.04 -1.43
N GLY A 51 8.31 12.22 -1.28
CA GLY A 51 6.91 12.35 -0.83
C GLY A 51 5.88 11.59 -1.68
N ASP A 52 6.02 11.65 -3.01
CA ASP A 52 5.15 10.91 -3.93
C ASP A 52 5.34 9.39 -3.81
N GLN A 53 6.59 8.94 -3.73
CA GLN A 53 6.92 7.51 -3.57
C GLN A 53 6.44 6.97 -2.23
N LEU A 54 6.52 7.77 -1.16
CA LEU A 54 6.01 7.40 0.15
C LEU A 54 4.49 7.25 0.12
N SER A 55 3.79 8.19 -0.52
CA SER A 55 2.34 8.14 -0.68
C SER A 55 1.92 6.89 -1.47
N TRP A 56 2.64 6.59 -2.56
CA TRP A 56 2.43 5.37 -3.35
C TRP A 56 2.69 4.09 -2.55
N ALA A 57 3.76 4.06 -1.76
CA ALA A 57 4.09 2.93 -0.89
C ALA A 57 3.01 2.69 0.17
N ILE A 58 2.48 3.76 0.79
CA ILE A 58 1.38 3.67 1.75
C ILE A 58 0.13 3.11 1.07
N SER A 59 -0.23 3.60 -0.12
CA SER A 59 -1.38 3.10 -0.88
C SER A 59 -1.21 1.63 -1.27
N ALA A 60 -0.01 1.21 -1.66
CA ALA A 60 0.29 -0.20 -1.95
C ALA A 60 0.12 -1.08 -0.70
N ILE A 61 0.67 -0.67 0.45
CA ILE A 61 0.51 -1.41 1.70
C ILE A 61 -0.97 -1.54 2.07
N ARG A 62 -1.77 -0.48 1.92
CA ARG A 62 -3.22 -0.55 2.18
C ARG A 62 -3.93 -1.57 1.29
N ARG A 63 -3.57 -1.63 0.00
CA ARG A 63 -4.13 -2.62 -0.93
C ARG A 63 -3.72 -4.05 -0.54
N ASP A 64 -2.43 -4.26 -0.27
CA ASP A 64 -1.91 -5.57 0.11
C ASP A 64 -2.60 -6.09 1.40
N LEU A 65 -2.84 -5.21 2.38
CA LEU A 65 -3.57 -5.56 3.60
C LEU A 65 -5.05 -5.90 3.34
N ALA A 66 -5.72 -5.17 2.45
CA ALA A 66 -7.12 -5.45 2.09
C ALA A 66 -7.26 -6.77 1.32
N GLU A 67 -6.31 -7.08 0.44
CA GLU A 67 -6.25 -8.34 -0.30
C GLU A 67 -6.04 -9.53 0.65
N GLN A 68 -5.17 -9.39 1.66
CA GLN A 68 -4.97 -10.42 2.70
C GLN A 68 -6.19 -10.60 3.61
N ALA A 69 -7.02 -9.57 3.78
CA ALA A 69 -8.27 -9.66 4.52
C ALA A 69 -9.38 -10.35 3.70
N SER A 70 -9.18 -10.59 2.40
CA SER A 70 -10.17 -11.11 1.48
C SER A 70 -11.49 -10.32 1.51
N GLU A 71 -11.40 -9.00 1.60
CA GLU A 71 -12.49 -8.11 1.19
C GLU A 71 -12.07 -7.52 -0.15
N LEU A 72 -12.41 -8.23 -1.23
CA LEU A 72 -12.35 -7.67 -2.58
C LEU A 72 -12.94 -6.26 -2.51
N PRO A 73 -12.21 -5.19 -2.86
CA PRO A 73 -12.83 -3.88 -2.93
C PRO A 73 -14.01 -4.05 -3.88
N GLN A 74 -15.22 -3.72 -3.43
CA GLN A 74 -16.37 -3.70 -4.31
C GLN A 74 -15.99 -2.82 -5.51
N ILE A 75 -15.73 -3.44 -6.67
CA ILE A 75 -15.51 -2.78 -7.95
C ILE A 75 -16.88 -2.22 -8.43
N ALA A 76 -17.64 -1.59 -7.53
CA ALA A 76 -18.91 -0.97 -7.83
C ALA A 76 -18.71 0.43 -8.45
N MET A 77 -17.54 1.05 -8.26
CA MET A 77 -17.28 2.42 -8.73
C MET A 77 -16.28 2.56 -9.88
N LEU A 78 -15.73 1.48 -10.42
CA LEU A 78 -14.87 1.55 -11.62
C LEU A 78 -15.62 1.29 -12.94
N GLN A 79 -16.91 0.93 -12.89
CA GLN A 79 -17.71 0.69 -14.10
C GLN A 79 -18.18 1.96 -14.83
N SER A 80 -17.99 3.16 -14.28
CA SER A 80 -18.38 4.41 -14.96
C SER A 80 -17.27 5.00 -15.86
N GLN A 81 -16.07 4.42 -15.89
CA GLN A 81 -15.00 4.88 -16.77
C GLN A 81 -15.22 4.33 -18.19
N GLN A 82 -16.20 4.93 -18.85
CA GLN A 82 -16.39 5.07 -20.29
C GLN A 82 -16.20 3.82 -21.16
N ARG A 83 -17.34 3.32 -21.65
CA ARG A 83 -17.46 2.59 -22.91
C ARG A 83 -17.08 3.51 -24.09
N PHE A 84 -15.80 3.77 -24.30
CA PHE A 84 -15.38 4.19 -25.64
C PHE A 84 -15.56 2.97 -26.54
N ALA A 85 -16.54 3.05 -27.45
CA ALA A 85 -16.80 2.03 -28.43
C ALA A 85 -15.49 1.68 -29.15
N LEU A 86 -15.19 0.38 -29.23
CA LEU A 86 -14.04 -0.13 -29.97
C LEU A 86 -14.14 0.41 -31.42
N PRO A 87 -13.08 1.01 -31.98
CA PRO A 87 -13.12 1.48 -33.35
C PRO A 87 -13.38 0.30 -34.30
N THR A 88 -14.40 0.44 -35.13
CA THR A 88 -14.73 -0.52 -36.20
C THR A 88 -14.04 -0.06 -37.49
N TYR A 89 -13.16 -0.91 -38.03
CA TYR A 89 -12.56 -0.68 -39.34
C TYR A 89 -13.64 -0.87 -40.41
N HIS A 90 -13.87 0.16 -41.22
CA HIS A 90 -14.63 0.03 -42.45
C HIS A 90 -13.64 -0.28 -43.57
N SER A 91 -13.78 -1.45 -44.19
CA SER A 91 -13.09 -1.79 -45.44
C SER A 91 -13.83 -1.15 -46.61
N LEU A 92 -13.12 -0.34 -47.40
CA LEU A 92 -13.56 0.13 -48.72
C LEU A 92 -13.45 -0.99 -49.77
#